data_AF-A0AAN9UWC3-F1
#
_entry.id   AF-A0AAN9UWC3-F1
#
_cell.length_a   1.000
_cell.length_b   1.000
_cell.length_c   1.000
_cell.angle_alpha   90.00
_cell.angle_beta   90.00
_cell.angle_gamma   90.00
#
_symmetry.space_group_name_H-M   'P 1'
#
loop_
_entity.id
_entity.type
_entity.pdbx_description
1 polymer ?
#
loop_
_entity_poly.entity_id
_entity_poly.type
_entity_poly.pdbx_seq_one_letter_code
_entity_poly.pdbx_strand_id
1 'polypeptide(L)'
;MATEASSSAVNLENGVSVEPAPRATPISDDAYWSAQYLPVLSSLLRNAGSYTPEEQASHLRFIKDYVIPNVGPQPTSPDVIYVVSHFGSSTFEASINLNDKGKPCVRFTFEPHGPLANDNTTGSPTVSGYPYKQVRDVAGAIQADMGWFNELASELFILNEQDIATVNAMMPPSLARVPQYYIALDLNGGQRQMKVYFCPLIKQMVTGLDSDEASFRVLNRLDPGFAAPLQAISDFRAACEEPLAIQMIGIDCVAPEAGARVKLYTRTESNTMDNVRNHVTLGGRRNDETTLKGLEVLSEVWHLLLDEPQGLADPSVSKPVNDPTNIWHTSIIYSWEVQPRKALPDVKVYVPLWQYSRSNRAIAQNLEKVFEKQGWSWGIDGTYRRLLVDAFGEESISGETPTVFTHVSFNFSKNDGTYIKFDIRTFSSLGSVIPMGQVIRDARLGRLRRTVGSPYSPVPN
;
A
#
# COMPACT_ATOMS: atom_id res chain seq x y z
N MET A 1 77.97 7.69 -9.74
CA MET A 1 78.38 7.26 -8.37
C MET A 1 77.35 6.21 -7.96
N ALA A 2 77.60 4.93 -8.26
CA ALA A 2 78.22 3.94 -7.34
C ALA A 2 77.34 3.75 -6.09
N THR A 3 76.83 2.58 -5.69
CA THR A 3 77.16 1.17 -6.03
C THR A 3 76.06 0.28 -5.44
N GLU A 4 75.85 -0.91 -6.03
CA GLU A 4 75.03 -2.02 -5.51
C GLU A 4 75.52 -2.57 -4.16
N ALA A 5 74.63 -3.19 -3.38
CA ALA A 5 74.91 -4.47 -2.72
C ALA A 5 73.61 -5.16 -2.23
N SER A 6 73.38 -6.35 -2.78
CA SER A 6 72.45 -7.38 -2.33
C SER A 6 72.93 -8.01 -1.01
N SER A 7 72.01 -8.44 -0.16
CA SER A 7 72.26 -9.44 0.89
C SER A 7 70.98 -10.24 1.17
N SER A 8 71.20 -11.52 1.40
CA SER A 8 70.36 -12.69 1.18
C SER A 8 69.40 -13.07 2.31
N ALA A 9 68.45 -13.91 1.94
CA ALA A 9 67.36 -14.52 2.69
C ALA A 9 67.71 -15.19 4.03
N VAL A 10 66.72 -15.18 4.95
CA VAL A 10 66.40 -16.32 5.83
C VAL A 10 64.87 -16.45 5.87
N ASN A 11 64.36 -17.53 5.28
CA ASN A 11 63.00 -18.02 5.49
C ASN A 11 62.97 -18.85 6.77
N LEU A 12 61.98 -18.62 7.63
CA LEU A 12 61.44 -19.63 8.51
C LEU A 12 59.91 -19.57 8.44
N GLU A 13 59.37 -20.60 7.81
CA GLU A 13 57.97 -20.93 7.67
C GLU A 13 57.29 -21.03 9.04
N ASN A 14 56.15 -20.35 9.19
CA ASN A 14 54.96 -20.83 9.90
C ASN A 14 53.91 -19.72 9.90
N GLY A 15 53.10 -19.68 8.86
CA GLY A 15 51.94 -18.81 8.77
C GLY A 15 50.87 -19.54 7.97
N VAL A 16 50.00 -20.26 8.67
CA VAL A 16 48.77 -20.81 8.09
C VAL A 16 48.07 -19.67 7.37
N SER A 17 48.00 -19.74 6.05
CA SER A 17 47.24 -18.81 5.24
C SER A 17 45.76 -19.10 5.54
N VAL A 18 45.17 -18.28 6.40
CA VAL A 18 43.72 -18.27 6.59
C VAL A 18 43.14 -17.73 5.29
N GLU A 19 42.61 -18.61 4.44
CA GLU A 19 41.77 -18.18 3.33
C GLU A 19 40.69 -17.26 3.91
N PRO A 20 40.53 -16.03 3.40
CA PRO A 20 39.42 -15.20 3.81
C PRO A 20 38.15 -15.99 3.51
N ALA A 21 37.30 -16.14 4.53
CA ALA A 21 36.00 -16.79 4.38
C ALA A 21 35.35 -16.28 3.08
N PRO A 22 34.79 -17.17 2.24
CA PRO A 22 34.21 -16.76 0.97
C PRO A 22 33.25 -15.60 1.24
N ARG A 23 33.53 -14.45 0.61
CA ARG A 23 32.63 -13.29 0.69
C ARG A 23 31.24 -13.81 0.37
N ALA A 24 30.32 -13.65 1.33
CA ALA A 24 28.93 -14.03 1.14
C ALA A 24 28.46 -13.46 -0.19
N THR A 25 27.91 -14.32 -1.05
CA THR A 25 27.37 -13.90 -2.33
C THR A 25 26.33 -12.81 -2.06
N PRO A 26 26.41 -11.64 -2.72
CA PRO A 26 25.44 -10.59 -2.50
C PRO A 26 24.04 -11.14 -2.77
N ILE A 27 23.14 -10.98 -1.80
CA ILE A 27 21.73 -11.40 -1.91
C ILE A 27 21.12 -10.57 -3.04
N SER A 28 20.46 -11.22 -4.00
CA SER A 28 19.77 -10.49 -5.07
C SER A 28 18.62 -9.66 -4.50
N ASP A 29 18.28 -8.54 -5.15
CA ASP A 29 17.18 -7.68 -4.72
C ASP A 29 15.87 -8.47 -4.60
N ASP A 30 15.58 -9.36 -5.55
CA ASP A 30 14.42 -10.25 -5.51
C ASP A 30 14.41 -11.15 -4.27
N ALA A 31 15.57 -11.69 -3.87
CA ALA A 31 15.69 -12.54 -2.70
C ALA A 31 15.51 -11.75 -1.41
N TYR A 32 16.05 -10.52 -1.36
CA TYR A 32 15.82 -9.59 -0.25
C TYR A 32 14.32 -9.29 -0.09
N TRP A 33 13.67 -8.80 -1.15
CA TRP A 33 12.26 -8.43 -1.09
C TRP A 33 11.33 -9.63 -0.85
N SER A 34 11.67 -10.80 -1.40
CA SER A 34 10.95 -12.04 -1.09
C SER A 34 10.98 -12.36 0.41
N ALA A 35 12.12 -12.15 1.06
CA ALA A 35 12.28 -12.40 2.49
C ALA A 35 11.52 -11.37 3.36
N GLN A 36 11.27 -10.16 2.85
CA GLN A 36 10.51 -9.13 3.55
C GLN A 36 9.00 -9.29 3.36
N TYR A 37 8.53 -9.45 2.12
CA TYR A 37 7.10 -9.31 1.81
C TYR A 37 6.33 -10.63 1.88
N LEU A 38 6.93 -11.75 1.47
CA LEU A 38 6.20 -13.03 1.41
C LEU A 38 5.80 -13.57 2.78
N PRO A 39 6.64 -13.50 3.85
CA PRO A 39 6.23 -13.94 5.18
C PRO A 39 5.05 -13.14 5.73
N VAL A 40 5.07 -11.82 5.55
CA VAL A 40 3.98 -10.92 5.97
C VAL A 40 2.69 -11.33 5.29
N LEU A 41 2.68 -11.40 3.95
CA LEU A 41 1.47 -11.74 3.18
C LEU A 41 0.97 -13.16 3.48
N SER A 42 1.89 -14.10 3.70
CA SER A 42 1.56 -15.47 4.12
C SER A 42 0.83 -15.48 5.47
N SER A 43 1.37 -14.75 6.45
CA SER A 43 0.74 -14.61 7.77
C SER A 43 -0.62 -13.90 7.68
N LEU A 44 -0.78 -12.87 6.86
CA LEU A 44 -2.06 -12.19 6.66
C LEU A 44 -3.11 -13.11 6.03
N LEU A 45 -2.75 -13.81 4.94
CA LEU A 45 -3.67 -14.73 4.26
C LEU A 45 -4.10 -15.89 5.17
N ARG A 46 -3.17 -16.42 5.99
CA ARG A 46 -3.47 -17.46 6.98
C ARG A 46 -4.41 -16.94 8.08
N ASN A 47 -4.08 -15.80 8.69
CA ASN A 47 -4.82 -15.26 9.83
C ASN A 47 -6.17 -14.62 9.43
N ALA A 48 -6.35 -14.24 8.17
CA ALA A 48 -7.65 -13.84 7.65
C ALA A 48 -8.69 -14.99 7.74
N GLY A 49 -8.24 -16.25 7.80
CA GLY A 49 -9.08 -17.42 8.04
C GLY A 49 -10.00 -17.83 6.88
N SER A 50 -10.05 -17.03 5.81
CA SER A 50 -10.99 -17.20 4.69
C SER A 50 -10.40 -17.88 3.45
N TYR A 51 -9.07 -18.04 3.38
CA TYR A 51 -8.33 -18.55 2.22
C TYR A 51 -7.92 -20.02 2.40
N THR A 52 -8.13 -20.84 1.37
CA THR A 52 -7.61 -22.22 1.37
C THR A 52 -6.08 -22.26 1.21
N PRO A 53 -5.39 -23.34 1.62
CA PRO A 53 -3.96 -23.49 1.40
C PRO A 53 -3.53 -23.31 -0.07
N GLU A 54 -4.38 -23.75 -1.01
CA GLU A 54 -4.15 -23.62 -2.45
C GLU A 54 -4.26 -22.16 -2.89
N GLU A 55 -5.24 -21.41 -2.39
CA GLU A 55 -5.39 -19.98 -2.66
C GLU A 55 -4.20 -19.20 -2.09
N GLN A 56 -3.79 -19.49 -0.85
CA GLN A 56 -2.60 -18.91 -0.22
C GLN A 56 -1.35 -19.14 -1.07
N ALA A 57 -1.07 -20.39 -1.46
CA ALA A 57 0.08 -20.73 -2.29
C ALA A 57 0.02 -20.08 -3.68
N SER A 58 -1.17 -19.98 -4.27
CA SER A 58 -1.39 -19.30 -5.55
C SER A 58 -1.02 -17.83 -5.45
N HIS A 59 -1.51 -17.09 -4.44
CA HIS A 59 -1.21 -15.67 -4.28
C HIS A 59 0.28 -15.42 -4.03
N LEU A 60 0.90 -16.17 -3.12
CA LEU A 60 2.32 -16.01 -2.81
C LEU A 60 3.22 -16.27 -4.03
N ARG A 61 2.87 -17.26 -4.86
CA ARG A 61 3.58 -17.51 -6.13
C ARG A 61 3.43 -16.34 -7.08
N PHE A 62 2.21 -15.83 -7.26
CA PHE A 62 1.97 -14.67 -8.11
C PHE A 62 2.77 -13.44 -7.67
N ILE A 63 2.79 -13.15 -6.36
CA ILE A 63 3.58 -12.03 -5.83
C ILE A 63 5.07 -12.22 -6.13
N LYS A 64 5.59 -13.42 -5.88
CA LYS A 64 6.98 -13.75 -6.18
C LYS A 64 7.33 -13.59 -7.66
N ASP A 65 6.44 -14.02 -8.56
CA ASP A 65 6.76 -14.10 -9.99
C ASP A 65 6.47 -12.79 -10.74
N TYR A 66 5.49 -11.99 -10.30
CA TYR A 66 5.01 -10.80 -11.03
C TYR A 66 5.11 -9.49 -10.25
N VAL A 67 5.26 -9.52 -8.92
CA VAL A 67 5.37 -8.29 -8.10
C VAL A 67 6.81 -8.04 -7.72
N ILE A 68 7.47 -9.00 -7.07
CA ILE A 68 8.85 -8.87 -6.56
C ILE A 68 9.85 -8.36 -7.61
N PRO A 69 9.88 -8.87 -8.86
CA PRO A 69 10.84 -8.40 -9.86
C PRO A 69 10.66 -6.93 -10.27
N ASN A 70 9.51 -6.33 -9.93
CA ASN A 70 9.16 -4.96 -10.26
C ASN A 70 9.34 -3.99 -9.09
N VAL A 71 9.81 -4.44 -7.92
CA VAL A 71 9.95 -3.62 -6.70
C VAL A 71 11.15 -2.67 -6.78
N GLY A 72 12.23 -3.10 -7.43
CA GLY A 72 13.46 -2.32 -7.59
C GLY A 72 14.58 -2.73 -6.62
N PRO A 73 15.67 -1.95 -6.58
CA PRO A 73 16.85 -2.29 -5.78
C PRO A 73 16.57 -2.20 -4.28
N GLN A 74 17.40 -2.89 -3.50
CA GLN A 74 17.42 -2.76 -2.05
C GLN A 74 17.66 -1.31 -1.60
N PRO A 75 17.04 -0.86 -0.50
CA PRO A 75 17.35 0.43 0.09
C PRO A 75 18.81 0.52 0.51
N THR A 76 19.48 1.61 0.11
CA THR A 76 20.87 1.89 0.50
C THR A 76 20.97 2.65 1.82
N SER A 77 19.88 3.28 2.26
CA SER A 77 19.76 3.98 3.55
C SER A 77 18.35 3.83 4.12
N PRO A 78 18.19 3.73 5.46
CA PRO A 78 16.89 3.79 6.13
C PRO A 78 16.21 5.17 6.04
N ASP A 79 16.96 6.22 5.72
CA ASP A 79 16.47 7.61 5.69
C ASP A 79 15.71 7.95 4.39
N VAL A 80 15.82 7.08 3.37
CA VAL A 80 15.13 7.25 2.10
C VAL A 80 13.66 6.88 2.28
N ILE A 81 12.76 7.82 1.97
CA ILE A 81 11.31 7.66 2.15
C ILE A 81 10.64 7.43 0.80
N TYR A 82 9.82 6.40 0.68
CA TYR A 82 8.89 6.24 -0.44
C TYR A 82 7.47 6.68 -0.03
N VAL A 83 6.77 7.38 -0.93
CA VAL A 83 5.42 7.90 -0.65
C VAL A 83 4.44 6.77 -0.28
N VAL A 84 4.57 5.59 -0.90
CA VAL A 84 3.65 4.46 -0.62
C VAL A 84 3.75 3.94 0.81
N SER A 85 4.92 4.00 1.46
CA SER A 85 5.09 3.47 2.81
C SER A 85 5.03 4.52 3.90
N HIS A 86 4.94 5.81 3.53
CA HIS A 86 4.81 6.99 4.42
C HIS A 86 6.04 7.24 5.32
N PHE A 87 6.75 6.17 5.67
CA PHE A 87 7.94 6.13 6.49
C PHE A 87 8.93 5.11 5.92
N GLY A 88 10.18 5.56 5.76
CA GLY A 88 11.30 4.71 5.37
C GLY A 88 11.16 4.08 3.98
N SER A 89 11.92 3.02 3.77
CA SER A 89 12.37 2.64 2.44
C SER A 89 11.56 1.52 1.76
N SER A 90 10.35 1.23 2.24
CA SER A 90 9.51 0.20 1.62
C SER A 90 8.70 0.76 0.45
N THR A 91 8.61 0.00 -0.63
CA THR A 91 7.77 0.31 -1.80
C THR A 91 6.46 -0.49 -1.81
N PHE A 92 6.10 -1.08 -0.67
CA PHE A 92 4.98 -2.02 -0.54
C PHE A 92 4.21 -1.78 0.76
N GLU A 93 2.89 -1.76 0.66
CA GLU A 93 1.97 -1.62 1.80
C GLU A 93 0.92 -2.73 1.76
N ALA A 94 0.76 -3.44 2.87
CA ALA A 94 -0.25 -4.47 3.02
C ALA A 94 -1.50 -3.89 3.71
N SER A 95 -2.65 -4.49 3.47
CA SER A 95 -3.92 -4.06 4.06
C SER A 95 -4.92 -5.20 4.15
N ILE A 96 -5.91 -5.04 5.01
CA ILE A 96 -7.03 -5.97 5.10
C ILE A 96 -8.33 -5.18 5.02
N ASN A 97 -9.22 -5.66 4.16
CA ASN A 97 -10.58 -5.18 4.04
C ASN A 97 -11.50 -6.08 4.87
N LEU A 98 -12.26 -5.48 5.77
CA LEU A 98 -13.30 -6.11 6.57
C LEU A 98 -14.65 -5.45 6.27
N ASN A 99 -15.72 -6.25 6.31
CA ASN A 99 -17.08 -5.74 6.29
C ASN A 99 -18.05 -6.70 6.98
N ASP A 100 -19.29 -6.26 7.21
CA ASP A 100 -20.28 -7.00 8.01
C ASP A 100 -20.69 -8.35 7.40
N LYS A 101 -20.63 -8.50 6.08
CA LYS A 101 -21.25 -9.63 5.36
C LYS A 101 -20.27 -10.49 4.56
N GLY A 102 -19.08 -9.96 4.30
CA GLY A 102 -18.08 -10.50 3.39
C GLY A 102 -16.96 -11.20 4.13
N LYS A 103 -16.18 -11.97 3.37
CA LYS A 103 -14.93 -12.55 3.88
C LYS A 103 -13.86 -11.45 3.98
N PRO A 104 -12.99 -11.50 5.00
CA PRO A 104 -11.79 -10.67 5.04
C PRO A 104 -11.00 -10.81 3.74
N CYS A 105 -10.57 -9.67 3.17
CA CYS A 105 -9.80 -9.64 1.94
C CYS A 105 -8.45 -8.97 2.19
N VAL A 106 -7.38 -9.76 2.11
CA VAL A 106 -6.00 -9.27 2.06
C VAL A 106 -5.78 -8.53 0.76
N ARG A 107 -5.17 -7.37 0.86
CA ARG A 107 -4.82 -6.52 -0.27
C ARG A 107 -3.41 -6.00 -0.07
N PHE A 108 -2.73 -5.70 -1.15
CA PHE A 108 -1.52 -4.87 -1.08
C PHE A 108 -1.50 -3.82 -2.18
N THR A 109 -0.71 -2.78 -1.94
CA THR A 109 -0.34 -1.76 -2.91
C THR A 109 1.17 -1.72 -3.00
N PHE A 110 1.72 -1.60 -4.20
CA PHE A 110 3.15 -1.39 -4.37
C PHE A 110 3.42 -0.34 -5.45
N GLU A 111 4.58 0.28 -5.32
CA GLU A 111 5.10 1.22 -6.29
C GLU A 111 6.11 0.51 -7.19
N PRO A 112 5.78 0.25 -8.47
CA PRO A 112 6.74 -0.35 -9.38
C PRO A 112 7.96 0.55 -9.54
N HIS A 113 9.13 -0.06 -9.66
CA HIS A 113 10.36 0.62 -10.01
C HIS A 113 10.29 1.12 -11.46
N GLY A 114 9.80 2.35 -11.61
CA GLY A 114 9.65 3.04 -12.88
C GLY A 114 10.87 3.88 -13.27
N PRO A 115 10.86 4.48 -14.48
CA PRO A 115 11.94 5.31 -15.01
C PRO A 115 12.20 6.60 -14.20
N LEU A 116 11.32 6.97 -13.27
CA LEU A 116 11.48 8.07 -12.30
C LEU A 116 12.28 7.67 -11.05
N ALA A 117 12.84 6.46 -10.98
CA ALA A 117 13.74 6.13 -9.89
C ALA A 117 14.93 7.10 -9.91
N ASN A 118 15.13 7.84 -8.82
CA ASN A 118 16.33 8.63 -8.62
C ASN A 118 17.52 7.68 -8.44
N ASP A 119 18.11 7.23 -9.55
CA ASP A 119 19.38 6.51 -9.52
C ASP A 119 20.54 7.51 -9.46
N ASN A 120 20.55 8.33 -8.41
CA ASN A 120 21.66 9.24 -8.13
C ASN A 120 22.86 8.50 -7.52
N THR A 121 22.78 7.17 -7.35
CA THR A 121 23.76 6.39 -6.58
C THR A 121 24.60 5.43 -7.42
N THR A 122 24.19 5.03 -8.62
CA THR A 122 24.94 3.99 -9.35
C THR A 122 25.43 4.37 -10.74
N GLY A 123 25.11 5.55 -11.27
CA GLY A 123 25.51 5.94 -12.63
C GLY A 123 24.98 4.94 -13.68
N SER A 124 23.95 4.18 -13.34
CA SER A 124 23.34 3.21 -14.24
C SER A 124 22.55 3.97 -15.30
N PRO A 125 22.58 3.53 -16.57
CA PRO A 125 21.80 4.16 -17.62
C PRO A 125 20.32 4.18 -17.24
N THR A 126 19.64 5.30 -17.50
CA THR A 126 18.18 5.35 -17.50
C THR A 126 17.66 4.16 -18.30
N VAL A 127 16.87 3.29 -17.67
CA VAL A 127 16.32 2.12 -18.35
C VAL A 127 15.37 2.61 -19.43
N SER A 128 15.86 2.64 -20.67
CA SER A 128 15.04 2.83 -21.86
C SER A 128 14.10 1.64 -21.99
N GLY A 129 12.84 1.86 -21.67
CA GLY A 129 11.80 0.85 -21.69
C GLY A 129 10.43 1.51 -21.61
N TYR A 130 9.42 0.83 -22.15
CA TYR A 130 8.04 1.31 -22.08
C TYR A 130 7.69 1.65 -20.61
N PRO A 131 7.21 2.87 -20.31
CA PRO A 131 6.96 3.37 -18.94
C PRO A 131 5.97 2.52 -18.12
N TYR A 132 5.31 1.56 -18.78
CA TYR A 132 4.24 0.74 -18.25
C TYR A 132 4.46 -0.78 -18.45
N LYS A 133 5.68 -1.24 -18.75
CA LYS A 133 5.93 -2.69 -18.90
C LYS A 133 5.49 -3.46 -17.66
N GLN A 134 5.84 -2.97 -16.48
CA GLN A 134 5.56 -3.60 -15.20
C GLN A 134 4.04 -3.79 -14.99
N VAL A 135 3.26 -2.72 -15.21
CA VAL A 135 1.80 -2.77 -15.07
C VAL A 135 1.15 -3.67 -16.12
N ARG A 136 1.69 -3.73 -17.35
CA ARG A 136 1.21 -4.65 -18.39
C ARG A 136 1.51 -6.11 -18.09
N ASP A 137 2.67 -6.43 -17.52
CA ASP A 137 3.03 -7.80 -17.15
C ASP A 137 2.11 -8.32 -16.04
N VAL A 138 1.87 -7.51 -15.00
CA VAL A 138 0.93 -7.83 -13.91
C VAL A 138 -0.49 -7.98 -14.46
N ALA A 139 -0.94 -7.04 -15.29
CA ALA A 139 -2.27 -7.09 -15.91
C ALA A 139 -2.45 -8.33 -16.79
N GLY A 140 -1.46 -8.66 -17.63
CA GLY A 140 -1.51 -9.83 -18.51
C GLY A 140 -1.57 -11.15 -17.74
N ALA A 141 -0.86 -11.24 -16.62
CA ALA A 141 -0.83 -12.42 -15.77
C ALA A 141 -2.18 -12.75 -15.10
N ILE A 142 -3.05 -11.75 -14.91
CA ILE A 142 -4.40 -11.93 -14.35
C ILE A 142 -5.52 -11.60 -15.36
N GLN A 143 -5.17 -11.28 -16.60
CA GLN A 143 -6.09 -10.86 -17.66
C GLN A 143 -6.95 -9.64 -17.26
N ALA A 144 -6.32 -8.63 -16.65
CA ALA A 144 -6.99 -7.38 -16.27
C ALA A 144 -7.36 -6.52 -17.49
N ASP A 145 -8.46 -5.77 -17.38
CA ASP A 145 -8.85 -4.78 -18.39
C ASP A 145 -8.00 -3.51 -18.23
N MET A 146 -7.37 -3.08 -19.32
CA MET A 146 -6.46 -1.94 -19.35
C MET A 146 -7.00 -0.77 -20.18
N GLY A 147 -8.28 -0.78 -20.57
CA GLY A 147 -8.89 0.26 -21.41
C GLY A 147 -8.76 1.64 -20.78
N TRP A 148 -9.28 1.83 -19.56
CA TRP A 148 -9.15 3.09 -18.83
C TRP A 148 -7.69 3.41 -18.48
N PHE A 149 -6.86 2.41 -18.17
CA PHE A 149 -5.45 2.63 -17.90
C PHE A 149 -4.75 3.35 -19.06
N ASN A 150 -4.96 2.90 -20.30
CA ASN A 150 -4.29 3.46 -21.47
C ASN A 150 -4.65 4.94 -21.67
N GLU A 151 -5.93 5.28 -21.49
CA GLU A 151 -6.43 6.66 -21.62
C GLU A 151 -5.87 7.58 -20.53
N LEU A 152 -5.88 7.15 -19.25
CA LEU A 152 -5.29 7.91 -18.15
C LEU A 152 -3.78 8.07 -18.30
N ALA A 153 -3.07 7.00 -18.67
CA ALA A 153 -1.63 7.05 -18.90
C ALA A 153 -1.27 8.03 -20.02
N SER A 154 -2.08 8.12 -21.08
CA SER A 154 -1.84 9.06 -22.18
C SER A 154 -1.95 10.54 -21.78
N GLU A 155 -2.82 10.86 -20.81
CA GLU A 155 -3.00 12.23 -20.33
C GLU A 155 -1.98 12.59 -19.24
N LEU A 156 -1.81 11.69 -18.26
CA LEU A 156 -1.21 12.02 -16.98
C LEU A 156 0.29 11.71 -16.89
N PHE A 157 0.79 10.76 -17.67
CA PHE A 157 2.20 10.40 -17.58
C PHE A 157 3.11 11.49 -18.16
N ILE A 158 4.28 11.62 -17.54
CA ILE A 158 5.40 12.42 -18.04
C ILE A 158 6.47 11.44 -18.54
N LEU A 159 6.81 11.56 -19.81
CA LEU A 159 7.59 10.53 -20.52
C LEU A 159 8.92 11.03 -21.07
N ASN A 160 9.21 12.34 -20.99
CA ASN A 160 10.47 12.89 -21.46
C ASN A 160 11.43 13.16 -20.28
N GLU A 161 12.73 13.03 -20.52
CA GLU A 161 13.76 13.13 -19.48
C GLU A 161 13.83 14.52 -18.82
N GLN A 162 13.46 15.57 -19.54
CA GLN A 162 13.46 16.94 -19.02
C GLN A 162 12.39 17.14 -17.96
N ASP A 163 11.17 16.64 -18.20
CA ASP A 163 10.05 16.68 -17.26
C ASP A 163 10.40 15.89 -15.99
N ILE A 164 11.03 14.72 -16.17
CA ILE A 164 11.54 13.88 -15.07
C ILE A 164 12.53 14.66 -14.21
N ALA A 165 13.53 15.30 -14.82
CA ALA A 165 14.52 16.10 -14.12
C ALA A 165 13.90 17.29 -13.37
N THR A 166 12.91 17.96 -13.98
CA THR A 166 12.16 19.05 -13.35
C THR A 166 11.44 18.59 -12.08
N VAL A 167 10.74 17.45 -12.13
CA VAL A 167 10.05 16.90 -10.95
C VAL A 167 11.05 16.55 -9.85
N ASN A 168 12.15 15.87 -10.20
CA ASN A 168 13.17 15.48 -9.22
C ASN A 168 13.80 16.69 -8.53
N ALA A 169 14.01 17.80 -9.24
CA ALA A 169 14.54 19.03 -8.67
C ALA A 169 13.58 19.74 -7.70
N MET A 170 12.28 19.49 -7.80
CA MET A 170 11.26 20.06 -6.90
C MET A 170 11.08 19.24 -5.61
N MET A 171 11.63 18.03 -5.54
CA MET A 171 11.41 17.15 -4.40
C MET A 171 12.39 17.38 -3.25
N PRO A 172 11.95 17.18 -2.00
CA PRO A 172 12.84 17.25 -0.86
C PRO A 172 13.91 16.15 -0.94
N PRO A 173 15.15 16.39 -0.47
CA PRO A 173 16.24 15.41 -0.59
C PRO A 173 15.98 14.05 0.07
N SER A 174 15.09 13.99 1.07
CA SER A 174 14.72 12.75 1.78
C SER A 174 13.70 11.89 1.03
N LEU A 175 13.03 12.43 0.01
CA LEU A 175 12.03 11.70 -0.77
C LEU A 175 12.71 10.93 -1.90
N ALA A 176 12.54 9.60 -1.89
CA ALA A 176 13.15 8.71 -2.86
C ALA A 176 12.80 9.09 -4.30
N ARG A 177 11.52 9.38 -4.55
CA ARG A 177 10.95 9.86 -5.83
C ARG A 177 9.46 10.17 -5.66
N VAL A 178 8.86 10.87 -6.63
CA VAL A 178 7.40 10.95 -6.74
C VAL A 178 6.89 9.81 -7.63
N PRO A 179 5.98 8.97 -7.12
CA PRO A 179 5.38 7.90 -7.92
C PRO A 179 4.44 8.47 -8.98
N GLN A 180 4.71 8.13 -10.25
CA GLN A 180 3.74 8.34 -11.33
C GLN A 180 2.49 7.48 -11.17
N TYR A 181 2.67 6.26 -10.67
CA TYR A 181 1.57 5.35 -10.44
C TYR A 181 1.87 4.29 -9.37
N TYR A 182 0.81 3.69 -8.83
CA TYR A 182 0.87 2.51 -7.98
C TYR A 182 0.00 1.40 -8.55
N ILE A 183 0.35 0.15 -8.23
CA ILE A 183 -0.48 -1.02 -8.52
C ILE A 183 -0.97 -1.59 -7.20
N ALA A 184 -2.26 -1.89 -7.10
CA ALA A 184 -2.82 -2.63 -5.98
C ALA A 184 -3.55 -3.88 -6.45
N LEU A 185 -3.52 -4.92 -5.62
CA LEU A 185 -4.28 -6.15 -5.85
C LEU A 185 -5.09 -6.51 -4.62
N ASP A 186 -6.41 -6.67 -4.81
CA ASP A 186 -7.30 -7.33 -3.86
C ASP A 186 -7.24 -8.85 -4.11
N LEU A 187 -7.02 -9.63 -3.06
CA LEU A 187 -6.94 -11.09 -3.13
C LEU A 187 -8.29 -11.67 -2.71
N ASN A 188 -9.19 -11.94 -3.64
CA ASN A 188 -10.58 -12.33 -3.37
C ASN A 188 -10.78 -13.83 -3.58
N GLY A 189 -10.71 -14.62 -2.50
CA GLY A 189 -10.56 -16.07 -2.62
C GLY A 189 -9.37 -16.38 -3.53
N GLY A 190 -9.46 -17.34 -4.46
CA GLY A 190 -8.40 -17.61 -5.44
C GLY A 190 -8.21 -16.56 -6.55
N GLN A 191 -9.05 -15.51 -6.62
CA GLN A 191 -9.02 -14.49 -7.67
C GLN A 191 -8.24 -13.25 -7.25
N ARG A 192 -7.76 -12.48 -8.22
CA ARG A 192 -7.00 -11.24 -8.00
C ARG A 192 -7.66 -10.13 -8.79
N GLN A 193 -7.96 -9.01 -8.12
CA GLN A 193 -8.51 -7.83 -8.78
C GLN A 193 -7.51 -6.69 -8.69
N MET A 194 -7.05 -6.23 -9.85
CA MET A 194 -6.07 -5.17 -9.97
C MET A 194 -6.70 -3.79 -9.98
N LYS A 195 -6.01 -2.84 -9.36
CA LYS A 195 -6.27 -1.41 -9.43
C LYS A 195 -4.99 -0.68 -9.76
N VAL A 196 -5.11 0.44 -10.46
CA VAL A 196 -3.98 1.36 -10.71
C VAL A 196 -4.32 2.74 -10.18
N TYR A 197 -3.34 3.38 -9.59
CA TYR A 197 -3.44 4.73 -9.04
C TYR A 197 -2.49 5.64 -9.80
N PHE A 198 -2.92 6.85 -10.15
CA PHE A 198 -2.16 7.87 -10.87
C PHE A 198 -2.02 9.13 -10.02
N CYS A 199 -0.90 9.83 -10.12
CA CYS A 199 -0.67 11.11 -9.44
C CYS A 199 -0.70 12.28 -10.45
N PRO A 200 -1.86 12.93 -10.68
CA PRO A 200 -1.97 14.03 -11.65
C PRO A 200 -1.16 15.27 -11.26
N LEU A 201 -0.81 15.44 -9.98
CA LEU A 201 0.04 16.54 -9.51
C LEU A 201 1.40 16.59 -10.20
N ILE A 202 1.93 15.43 -10.62
CA ILE A 202 3.19 15.37 -11.37
C ILE A 202 3.08 16.09 -12.69
N LYS A 203 1.97 15.92 -13.40
CA LYS A 203 1.71 16.62 -14.65
C LYS A 203 1.61 18.13 -14.42
N GLN A 204 0.95 18.54 -13.35
CA GLN A 204 0.81 19.95 -12.97
C GLN A 204 2.16 20.60 -12.68
N MET A 205 3.05 19.95 -11.93
CA MET A 205 4.39 20.47 -11.61
C MET A 205 5.21 20.79 -12.86
N VAL A 206 5.06 20.00 -13.91
CA VAL A 206 5.85 20.11 -15.14
C VAL A 206 5.22 21.05 -16.16
N THR A 207 3.90 20.94 -16.35
CA THR A 207 3.20 21.61 -17.46
C THR A 207 2.45 22.87 -17.03
N GLY A 208 2.28 23.08 -15.73
CA GLY A 208 1.40 24.12 -15.19
C GLY A 208 -0.10 23.85 -15.38
N LEU A 209 -0.47 22.77 -16.06
CA LEU A 209 -1.86 22.37 -16.22
C LEU A 209 -2.43 21.95 -14.87
N ASP A 210 -3.55 22.55 -14.48
CA ASP A 210 -4.23 22.21 -13.24
C ASP A 210 -4.60 20.72 -13.19
N SER A 211 -4.31 20.07 -12.07
CA SER A 211 -4.52 18.63 -11.87
C SER A 211 -5.99 18.25 -11.98
N ASP A 212 -6.91 19.13 -11.60
CA ASP A 212 -8.34 18.89 -11.75
C ASP A 212 -8.74 19.01 -13.21
N GLU A 213 -8.32 20.07 -13.88
CA GLU A 213 -8.60 20.24 -15.31
C GLU A 213 -8.13 19.02 -16.12
N ALA A 214 -6.91 18.54 -15.88
CA ALA A 214 -6.39 17.32 -16.50
C ALA A 214 -7.26 16.09 -16.17
N SER A 215 -7.66 15.94 -14.91
CA SER A 215 -8.50 14.85 -14.44
C SER A 215 -9.88 14.85 -15.10
N PHE A 216 -10.60 15.97 -15.06
CA PHE A 216 -11.93 16.07 -15.68
C PHE A 216 -11.85 15.91 -17.20
N ARG A 217 -10.81 16.45 -17.85
CA ARG A 217 -10.62 16.31 -19.30
C ARG A 217 -10.53 14.84 -19.72
N VAL A 218 -9.68 14.04 -19.09
CA VAL A 218 -9.55 12.61 -19.45
C VAL A 218 -10.82 11.82 -19.13
N LEU A 219 -11.48 12.10 -18.01
CA LEU A 219 -12.69 11.37 -17.62
C LEU A 219 -13.89 11.68 -18.52
N ASN A 220 -14.00 12.91 -19.02
CA ASN A 220 -14.99 13.27 -20.02
C ASN A 220 -14.71 12.60 -21.38
N ARG A 221 -13.45 12.28 -21.72
CA ARG A 221 -13.13 11.51 -22.94
C ARG A 221 -13.48 10.02 -22.82
N LEU A 222 -13.37 9.43 -21.62
CA LEU A 222 -13.75 8.02 -21.41
C LEU A 222 -15.23 7.76 -21.72
N ASP A 223 -16.08 8.75 -21.39
CA ASP A 223 -17.55 8.78 -21.50
C ASP A 223 -18.33 7.44 -21.37
N PRO A 224 -18.15 6.66 -20.30
CA PRO A 224 -19.03 5.52 -20.02
C PRO A 224 -20.38 5.94 -19.40
N GLY A 225 -20.68 7.24 -19.36
CA GLY A 225 -21.78 7.83 -18.57
C GLY A 225 -21.33 8.41 -17.23
N PHE A 226 -20.23 9.17 -17.20
CA PHE A 226 -19.71 9.87 -16.02
C PHE A 226 -20.18 11.32 -15.86
N ALA A 227 -20.96 11.86 -16.82
CA ALA A 227 -21.33 13.28 -16.84
C ALA A 227 -22.01 13.77 -15.53
N ALA A 228 -23.08 13.10 -15.10
CA ALA A 228 -23.81 13.48 -13.89
C ALA A 228 -22.96 13.46 -12.59
N PRO A 229 -22.21 12.38 -12.28
CA PRO A 229 -21.43 12.34 -11.04
C PRO A 229 -20.23 13.31 -11.10
N LEU A 230 -19.62 13.53 -12.26
CA LEU A 230 -18.58 14.55 -12.42
C LEU A 230 -19.14 15.97 -12.22
N GLN A 231 -20.33 16.26 -12.74
CA GLN A 231 -21.00 17.54 -12.49
C GLN A 231 -21.27 17.74 -10.99
N ALA A 232 -21.79 16.72 -10.30
CA ALA A 232 -22.05 16.79 -8.86
C ALA A 232 -20.77 17.07 -8.05
N ILE A 233 -19.63 16.47 -8.44
CA ILE A 233 -18.33 16.76 -7.83
C ILE A 233 -17.94 18.21 -8.11
N SER A 234 -18.03 18.67 -9.35
CA SER A 234 -17.69 20.05 -9.73
C SER A 234 -18.51 21.07 -8.95
N ASP A 235 -19.82 20.86 -8.84
CA ASP A 235 -20.74 21.76 -8.12
C ASP A 235 -20.49 21.78 -6.61
N PHE A 236 -20.13 20.63 -6.01
CA PHE A 236 -19.75 20.56 -4.60
C PHE A 236 -18.45 21.33 -4.35
N ARG A 237 -17.42 21.07 -5.16
CA ARG A 237 -16.11 21.72 -5.05
C ARG A 237 -16.20 23.23 -5.20
N ALA A 238 -17.01 23.73 -6.14
CA ALA A 238 -17.22 25.16 -6.33
C ALA A 238 -17.88 25.85 -5.12
N ALA A 239 -18.53 25.09 -4.23
CA ALA A 239 -19.13 25.60 -3.01
C ALA A 239 -18.24 25.44 -1.76
N CYS A 240 -17.08 24.79 -1.88
CA CYS A 240 -16.14 24.61 -0.78
C CYS A 240 -15.25 25.86 -0.60
N GLU A 241 -14.97 26.21 0.65
CA GLU A 241 -14.05 27.32 0.98
C GLU A 241 -12.59 26.95 0.75
N GLU A 242 -12.25 25.67 0.93
CA GLU A 242 -10.91 25.12 0.72
C GLU A 242 -10.76 24.51 -0.70
N PRO A 243 -9.59 24.65 -1.35
CA PRO A 243 -9.33 24.02 -2.64
C PRO A 243 -9.23 22.49 -2.49
N LEU A 244 -10.27 21.79 -2.94
CA LEU A 244 -10.31 20.33 -2.98
C LEU A 244 -9.60 19.78 -4.23
N ALA A 245 -8.29 19.96 -4.33
CA ALA A 245 -7.49 19.45 -5.46
C ALA A 245 -7.55 17.91 -5.53
N ILE A 246 -7.63 17.38 -6.75
CA ILE A 246 -7.56 15.95 -7.03
C ILE A 246 -6.09 15.54 -7.00
N GLN A 247 -5.69 14.89 -5.90
CA GLN A 247 -4.30 14.51 -5.67
C GLN A 247 -3.95 13.15 -6.25
N MET A 248 -4.93 12.28 -6.43
CA MET A 248 -4.75 10.93 -6.96
C MET A 248 -5.99 10.46 -7.70
N ILE A 249 -5.81 9.66 -8.74
CA ILE A 249 -6.89 8.97 -9.46
C ILE A 249 -6.67 7.47 -9.38
N GLY A 250 -7.59 6.73 -8.77
CA GLY A 250 -7.60 5.27 -8.76
C GLY A 250 -8.57 4.71 -9.80
N ILE A 251 -8.21 3.62 -10.48
CA ILE A 251 -9.10 2.89 -11.38
C ILE A 251 -9.16 1.41 -11.01
N ASP A 252 -10.33 0.80 -11.14
CA ASP A 252 -10.46 -0.66 -11.15
C ASP A 252 -10.12 -1.18 -12.56
N CYS A 253 -9.18 -2.12 -12.69
CA CYS A 253 -8.76 -2.69 -13.98
C CYS A 253 -9.66 -3.85 -14.42
N VAL A 254 -10.95 -3.54 -14.56
CA VAL A 254 -12.00 -4.44 -15.04
C VAL A 254 -12.85 -3.68 -16.06
N ALA A 255 -13.61 -4.42 -16.89
CA ALA A 255 -14.49 -3.79 -17.87
C ALA A 255 -15.52 -2.86 -17.20
N PRO A 256 -15.90 -1.72 -17.81
CA PRO A 256 -16.92 -0.82 -17.26
C PRO A 256 -18.24 -1.53 -16.91
N GLU A 257 -18.66 -2.48 -17.74
CA GLU A 257 -19.89 -3.27 -17.57
C GLU A 257 -19.81 -4.22 -16.36
N ALA A 258 -18.60 -4.55 -15.91
CA ALA A 258 -18.36 -5.34 -14.70
C ALA A 258 -18.41 -4.49 -13.41
N GLY A 259 -18.79 -3.22 -13.50
CA GLY A 259 -18.89 -2.31 -12.36
C GLY A 259 -17.59 -1.61 -12.01
N ALA A 260 -16.73 -1.33 -13.00
CA ALA A 260 -15.49 -0.60 -12.80
C ALA A 260 -15.74 0.81 -12.24
N ARG A 261 -14.81 1.29 -11.43
CA ARG A 261 -14.85 2.62 -10.79
C ARG A 261 -13.63 3.45 -11.14
N VAL A 262 -13.86 4.76 -11.22
CA VAL A 262 -12.82 5.77 -11.10
C VAL A 262 -12.94 6.43 -9.74
N LYS A 263 -11.83 6.62 -9.03
CA LYS A 263 -11.78 7.15 -7.67
C LYS A 263 -10.95 8.41 -7.66
N LEU A 264 -11.56 9.55 -7.36
CA LEU A 264 -10.89 10.83 -7.28
C LEU A 264 -10.60 11.15 -5.82
N TYR A 265 -9.32 11.22 -5.47
CA TYR A 265 -8.87 11.45 -4.10
C TYR A 265 -8.61 12.93 -3.86
N THR A 266 -9.21 13.47 -2.80
CA THR A 266 -9.00 14.84 -2.34
C THR A 266 -8.83 14.88 -0.82
N ARG A 267 -8.49 16.04 -0.26
CA ARG A 267 -8.28 16.22 1.18
C ARG A 267 -8.87 17.52 1.68
N THR A 268 -9.11 17.57 2.98
CA THR A 268 -9.46 18.79 3.73
C THR A 268 -8.82 18.73 5.11
N GLU A 269 -8.32 19.87 5.56
CA GLU A 269 -7.55 19.97 6.81
C GLU A 269 -8.40 19.70 8.04
N SER A 270 -9.69 20.01 7.97
CA SER A 270 -10.62 19.80 9.08
C SER A 270 -10.96 18.31 9.26
N ASN A 271 -10.88 17.85 10.51
CA ASN A 271 -11.30 16.49 10.90
C ASN A 271 -12.53 16.48 11.80
N THR A 272 -13.30 17.56 11.84
CA THR A 272 -14.58 17.60 12.56
C THR A 272 -15.61 16.72 11.89
N MET A 273 -16.55 16.17 12.67
CA MET A 273 -17.63 15.35 12.10
C MET A 273 -18.58 16.13 11.19
N ASP A 274 -18.70 17.45 11.39
CA ASP A 274 -19.46 18.31 10.48
C ASP A 274 -18.78 18.41 9.11
N ASN A 275 -17.45 18.50 9.08
CA ASN A 275 -16.70 18.48 7.83
C ASN A 275 -16.81 17.13 7.12
N VAL A 276 -16.72 16.02 7.87
CA VAL A 276 -16.95 14.66 7.36
C VAL A 276 -18.34 14.53 6.76
N ARG A 277 -19.38 14.98 7.48
CA ARG A 277 -20.77 14.99 6.99
C ARG A 277 -20.90 15.80 5.71
N ASN A 278 -20.32 17.00 5.66
CA ASN A 278 -20.37 17.86 4.48
C ASN A 278 -19.79 17.15 3.24
N HIS A 279 -18.62 16.50 3.39
CA HIS A 279 -17.95 15.81 2.29
C HIS A 279 -18.65 14.51 1.86
N VAL A 280 -19.08 13.68 2.82
CA VAL A 280 -19.79 12.43 2.54
C VAL A 280 -21.14 12.68 1.85
N THR A 281 -21.83 13.77 2.22
CA THR A 281 -23.11 14.17 1.62
C THR A 281 -22.97 15.05 0.39
N LEU A 282 -21.75 15.41 -0.04
CA LEU A 282 -21.49 16.34 -1.13
C LEU A 282 -22.25 17.67 -0.95
N GLY A 283 -22.22 18.22 0.26
CA GLY A 283 -22.96 19.42 0.65
C GLY A 283 -24.47 19.20 0.69
N GLY A 284 -24.91 18.04 1.18
CA GLY A 284 -26.33 17.66 1.28
C GLY A 284 -26.96 17.14 -0.01
N ARG A 285 -26.24 17.10 -1.14
CA ARG A 285 -26.73 16.53 -2.41
C ARG A 285 -27.04 15.03 -2.30
N ARG A 286 -26.34 14.33 -1.41
CA ARG A 286 -26.63 12.95 -1.02
C ARG A 286 -27.15 12.91 0.41
N ASN A 287 -28.37 12.44 0.59
CA ASN A 287 -29.06 12.40 1.87
C ASN A 287 -29.95 11.15 2.03
N ASP A 288 -29.68 10.09 1.27
CA ASP A 288 -30.42 8.84 1.36
C ASP A 288 -30.15 8.13 2.71
N GLU A 289 -31.08 7.25 3.08
CA GLU A 289 -31.04 6.51 4.36
C GLU A 289 -29.74 5.72 4.56
N THR A 290 -29.16 5.15 3.50
CA THR A 290 -27.91 4.38 3.61
C THR A 290 -26.75 5.29 3.96
N THR A 291 -26.67 6.46 3.33
CA THR A 291 -25.63 7.46 3.63
C THR A 291 -25.74 8.00 5.05
N LEU A 292 -26.96 8.36 5.48
CA LEU A 292 -27.18 8.88 6.83
C LEU A 292 -26.88 7.83 7.90
N LYS A 293 -27.22 6.57 7.65
CA LYS A 293 -26.86 5.46 8.53
C LYS A 293 -25.34 5.26 8.60
N GLY A 294 -24.65 5.32 7.47
CA GLY A 294 -23.18 5.24 7.44
C GLY A 294 -22.50 6.35 8.24
N LEU A 295 -23.04 7.57 8.18
CA LEU A 295 -22.55 8.69 8.99
C LEU A 295 -22.80 8.52 10.49
N GLU A 296 -23.94 7.95 10.88
CA GLU A 296 -24.21 7.60 12.27
C GLU A 296 -23.16 6.62 12.79
N VAL A 297 -22.94 5.52 12.06
CA VAL A 297 -21.94 4.50 12.42
C VAL A 297 -20.53 5.08 12.49
N LEU A 298 -20.14 5.91 11.51
CA LEU A 298 -18.82 6.56 11.52
C LEU A 298 -18.66 7.50 12.72
N SER A 299 -19.72 8.26 13.06
CA SER A 299 -19.71 9.19 14.20
C SER A 299 -19.45 8.47 15.52
N GLU A 300 -20.00 7.27 15.71
CA GLU A 300 -19.83 6.48 16.93
C GLU A 300 -18.38 6.04 17.19
N VAL A 301 -17.56 5.95 16.14
CA VAL A 301 -16.18 5.47 16.22
C VAL A 301 -15.14 6.55 15.91
N TRP A 302 -15.56 7.74 15.46
CA TRP A 302 -14.65 8.79 14.99
C TRP A 302 -13.60 9.21 16.02
N HIS A 303 -14.03 9.38 17.28
CA HIS A 303 -13.12 9.71 18.39
C HIS A 303 -12.02 8.66 18.58
N LEU A 304 -12.28 7.37 18.33
CA LEU A 304 -11.27 6.31 18.41
C LEU A 304 -10.26 6.41 17.28
N LEU A 305 -10.71 6.77 16.06
CA LEU A 305 -9.83 6.94 14.90
C LEU A 305 -8.89 8.14 15.05
N LEU A 306 -9.28 9.10 15.90
CA LEU A 306 -8.47 10.25 16.28
C LEU A 306 -7.69 10.04 17.58
N ASP A 307 -7.63 8.82 18.15
CA ASP A 307 -6.97 8.54 19.45
C ASP A 307 -7.47 9.39 20.62
N GLU A 308 -8.80 9.56 20.70
CA GLU A 308 -9.52 10.22 21.78
C GLU A 308 -10.49 9.22 22.45
N PRO A 309 -9.99 8.14 23.10
CA PRO A 309 -10.83 7.02 23.57
C PRO A 309 -11.82 7.38 24.68
N GLN A 310 -11.73 8.58 25.26
CA GLN A 310 -12.70 9.11 26.23
C GLN A 310 -13.75 10.02 25.59
N GLY A 311 -13.73 10.15 24.26
CA GLY A 311 -14.54 11.12 23.50
C GLY A 311 -13.77 12.39 23.19
N LEU A 312 -14.28 13.17 22.23
CA LEU A 312 -13.73 14.47 21.86
C LEU A 312 -14.12 15.52 22.92
N ALA A 313 -13.15 16.30 23.39
CA ALA A 313 -13.41 17.38 24.35
C ALA A 313 -14.31 18.48 23.75
N ASP A 314 -14.04 18.85 22.49
CA ASP A 314 -14.90 19.72 21.68
C ASP A 314 -15.00 19.14 20.26
N PRO A 315 -16.16 18.62 19.84
CA PRO A 315 -16.34 18.02 18.51
C PRO A 315 -16.32 19.05 17.37
N SER A 316 -16.39 20.35 17.67
CA SER A 316 -16.31 21.43 16.68
C SER A 316 -14.88 21.85 16.35
N VAL A 317 -13.89 21.34 17.09
CA VAL A 317 -12.49 21.69 16.93
C VAL A 317 -11.74 20.51 16.31
N SER A 318 -10.99 20.78 15.24
CA SER A 318 -10.12 19.77 14.62
C SER A 318 -8.97 19.37 15.55
N LYS A 319 -8.73 18.07 15.66
CA LYS A 319 -7.52 17.56 16.32
C LYS A 319 -6.28 17.90 15.48
N PRO A 320 -5.21 18.49 16.05
CA PRO A 320 -3.99 18.73 15.30
C PRO A 320 -3.31 17.42 14.87
N VAL A 321 -2.62 17.46 13.75
CA VAL A 321 -1.75 16.36 13.29
C VAL A 321 -0.45 16.31 14.10
N ASN A 322 0.13 15.12 14.22
CA ASN A 322 1.39 14.87 14.93
C ASN A 322 2.59 15.50 14.21
N ASP A 323 2.63 15.40 12.88
CA ASP A 323 3.67 15.99 12.04
C ASP A 323 3.05 16.87 10.94
N PRO A 324 2.89 18.19 11.20
CA PRO A 324 2.37 19.12 10.20
C PRO A 324 3.34 19.40 9.06
N THR A 325 4.62 18.98 9.15
CA THR A 325 5.60 19.20 8.09
C THR A 325 5.50 18.16 6.98
N ASN A 326 4.84 17.02 7.23
CA ASN A 326 4.60 15.98 6.24
C ASN A 326 3.35 16.24 5.39
N ILE A 327 3.48 17.20 4.47
CA ILE A 327 2.40 17.70 3.59
C ILE A 327 1.70 16.61 2.75
N TRP A 328 2.35 15.46 2.53
CA TRP A 328 1.80 14.38 1.71
C TRP A 328 0.76 13.54 2.42
N HIS A 329 0.71 13.61 3.76
CA HIS A 329 -0.03 12.67 4.58
C HIS A 329 -0.79 13.31 5.74
N THR A 330 -0.82 14.64 5.81
CA THR A 330 -1.75 15.36 6.68
C THR A 330 -3.20 15.25 6.19
N SER A 331 -4.14 15.64 7.04
CA SER A 331 -5.55 15.89 6.69
C SER A 331 -6.40 14.63 6.47
N ILE A 332 -7.73 14.79 6.45
CA ILE A 332 -8.66 13.70 6.13
C ILE A 332 -8.77 13.57 4.61
N ILE A 333 -8.70 12.34 4.11
CA ILE A 333 -8.76 12.06 2.68
C ILE A 333 -10.15 11.53 2.34
N TYR A 334 -10.70 12.00 1.22
CA TYR A 334 -11.94 11.51 0.67
C TYR A 334 -11.70 10.97 -0.74
N SER A 335 -12.31 9.84 -1.08
CA SER A 335 -12.38 9.38 -2.46
C SER A 335 -13.80 9.47 -2.98
N TRP A 336 -14.00 10.21 -4.07
CA TRP A 336 -15.24 10.17 -4.86
C TRP A 336 -15.14 9.02 -5.85
N GLU A 337 -15.85 7.93 -5.59
CA GLU A 337 -15.90 6.73 -6.43
C GLU A 337 -17.01 6.86 -7.48
N VAL A 338 -16.63 7.33 -8.66
CA VAL A 338 -17.47 7.49 -9.85
C VAL A 338 -17.71 6.13 -10.51
N GLN A 339 -18.97 5.84 -10.84
CA GLN A 339 -19.40 4.65 -11.57
C GLN A 339 -20.21 5.03 -12.81
N PRO A 340 -20.15 4.23 -13.89
CA PRO A 340 -20.95 4.48 -15.08
C PRO A 340 -22.44 4.62 -14.73
N ARG A 341 -23.08 5.68 -15.24
CA ARG A 341 -24.53 5.92 -15.18
C ARG A 341 -25.12 6.15 -13.78
N LYS A 342 -24.31 6.24 -12.72
CA LYS A 342 -24.78 6.68 -11.41
C LYS A 342 -24.88 8.20 -11.35
N ALA A 343 -25.93 8.75 -10.75
CA ALA A 343 -26.10 10.20 -10.65
C ALA A 343 -25.09 10.88 -9.70
N LEU A 344 -24.67 10.19 -8.63
CA LEU A 344 -23.76 10.70 -7.62
C LEU A 344 -22.62 9.69 -7.37
N PRO A 345 -21.37 10.15 -7.14
CA PRO A 345 -20.23 9.29 -6.83
C PRO A 345 -20.32 8.77 -5.40
N ASP A 346 -20.03 7.50 -5.13
CA ASP A 346 -19.93 7.00 -3.74
C ASP A 346 -18.76 7.70 -3.01
N VAL A 347 -18.86 7.98 -1.70
CA VAL A 347 -17.80 8.66 -0.95
C VAL A 347 -17.22 7.72 0.10
N LYS A 348 -15.89 7.62 0.14
CA LYS A 348 -15.15 6.88 1.17
C LYS A 348 -14.21 7.82 1.91
N VAL A 349 -14.15 7.65 3.23
CA VAL A 349 -13.33 8.47 4.14
C VAL A 349 -12.06 7.70 4.49
N TYR A 350 -10.91 8.37 4.55
CA TYR A 350 -9.67 7.80 5.04
C TYR A 350 -9.05 8.70 6.10
N VAL A 351 -8.61 8.08 7.20
CA VAL A 351 -7.94 8.74 8.32
C VAL A 351 -6.48 8.27 8.36
N PRO A 352 -5.49 9.16 8.23
CA PRO A 352 -4.08 8.83 8.47
C PRO A 352 -3.87 8.60 9.97
N LEU A 353 -3.98 7.35 10.42
CA LEU A 353 -3.97 6.99 11.85
C LEU A 353 -2.73 7.47 12.58
N TRP A 354 -1.57 7.39 11.91
CA TRP A 354 -0.30 7.82 12.48
C TRP A 354 -0.19 9.32 12.72
N GLN A 355 -0.98 10.14 12.01
CA GLN A 355 -1.00 11.58 12.19
C GLN A 355 -1.84 11.99 13.40
N TYR A 356 -2.69 11.12 13.94
CA TYR A 356 -3.58 11.49 15.05
C TYR A 356 -3.35 10.67 16.32
N SER A 357 -2.68 9.52 16.20
CA SER A 357 -2.48 8.61 17.32
C SER A 357 -1.12 8.75 17.94
N ARG A 358 -1.02 8.57 19.25
CA ARG A 358 0.26 8.70 19.98
C ARG A 358 1.21 7.52 19.80
N SER A 359 0.72 6.33 19.45
CA SER A 359 1.55 5.12 19.35
C SER A 359 0.89 3.99 18.55
N ASN A 360 1.68 3.02 18.09
CA ASN A 360 1.14 1.79 17.47
C ASN A 360 0.22 1.04 18.44
N ARG A 361 0.58 1.00 19.73
CA ARG A 361 -0.24 0.43 20.80
C ARG A 361 -1.62 1.07 20.86
N ALA A 362 -1.67 2.40 20.85
CA ALA A 362 -2.94 3.13 20.89
C ALA A 362 -3.79 2.85 19.64
N ILE A 363 -3.18 2.84 18.45
CA ILE A 363 -3.87 2.52 17.20
C ILE A 363 -4.49 1.12 17.26
N ALA A 364 -3.70 0.11 17.65
CA ALA A 364 -4.17 -1.27 17.72
C ALA A 364 -5.35 -1.40 18.68
N GLN A 365 -5.25 -0.85 19.90
CA GLN A 365 -6.31 -0.87 20.90
C GLN A 365 -7.58 -0.13 20.46
N ASN A 366 -7.42 1.01 19.79
CA ASN A 366 -8.57 1.78 19.30
C ASN A 366 -9.27 1.04 18.15
N LEU A 367 -8.54 0.42 17.23
CA LEU A 367 -9.12 -0.41 16.17
C LEU A 367 -9.82 -1.66 16.73
N GLU A 368 -9.29 -2.31 17.76
CA GLU A 368 -10.01 -3.40 18.46
C GLU A 368 -11.36 -2.92 18.99
N LYS A 369 -11.40 -1.76 19.66
CA LYS A 369 -12.67 -1.16 20.12
C LYS A 369 -13.61 -0.79 18.98
N VAL A 370 -13.08 -0.31 17.86
CA VAL A 370 -13.88 -0.05 16.65
C VAL A 370 -14.54 -1.34 16.18
N PHE A 371 -13.78 -2.43 16.07
CA PHE A 371 -14.31 -3.73 15.66
C PHE A 371 -15.31 -4.30 16.67
N GLU A 372 -15.06 -4.16 17.96
CA GLU A 372 -16.00 -4.53 19.03
C GLU A 372 -17.34 -3.78 18.90
N LYS A 373 -17.29 -2.46 18.64
CA LYS A 373 -18.49 -1.64 18.39
C LYS A 373 -19.27 -2.08 17.15
N GLN A 374 -18.60 -2.63 16.13
CA GLN A 374 -19.25 -3.23 14.97
C GLN A 374 -19.76 -4.66 15.23
N GLY A 375 -19.51 -5.24 16.41
CA GLY A 375 -19.85 -6.62 16.73
C GLY A 375 -18.95 -7.64 16.04
N TRP A 376 -17.77 -7.23 15.55
CA TRP A 376 -16.85 -8.09 14.84
C TRP A 376 -15.91 -8.81 15.81
N SER A 377 -15.74 -10.12 15.63
CA SER A 377 -14.86 -10.95 16.47
C SER A 377 -13.41 -10.47 16.49
N TRP A 378 -12.99 -9.79 15.42
CA TRP A 378 -11.68 -9.15 15.26
C TRP A 378 -11.23 -8.34 16.49
N GLY A 379 -12.15 -7.61 17.13
CA GLY A 379 -11.85 -6.81 18.33
C GLY A 379 -12.01 -7.53 19.67
N ILE A 380 -12.52 -8.77 19.67
CA ILE A 380 -13.01 -9.44 20.89
C ILE A 380 -12.16 -10.67 21.25
N ASP A 381 -11.81 -11.51 20.27
CA ASP A 381 -11.19 -12.82 20.50
C ASP A 381 -9.66 -12.82 20.31
N GLY A 382 -9.07 -11.63 20.15
CA GLY A 382 -7.64 -11.44 19.91
C GLY A 382 -7.19 -11.78 18.48
N THR A 383 -8.11 -12.02 17.54
CA THR A 383 -7.78 -12.30 16.13
C THR A 383 -7.00 -11.15 15.50
N TYR A 384 -7.42 -9.90 15.70
CA TYR A 384 -6.71 -8.76 15.16
C TYR A 384 -5.29 -8.65 15.73
N ARG A 385 -5.13 -8.73 17.06
CA ARG A 385 -3.82 -8.73 17.72
C ARG A 385 -2.91 -9.83 17.19
N ARG A 386 -3.39 -11.08 17.14
CA ARG A 386 -2.62 -12.22 16.65
C ARG A 386 -2.20 -12.03 15.20
N LEU A 387 -3.10 -11.54 14.34
CA LEU A 387 -2.79 -11.24 12.95
C LEU A 387 -1.62 -10.25 12.84
N LEU A 388 -1.63 -9.18 13.65
CA LEU A 388 -0.57 -8.18 13.64
C LEU A 388 0.77 -8.75 14.12
N VAL A 389 0.77 -9.48 15.24
CA VAL A 389 2.00 -10.08 15.80
C VAL A 389 2.60 -11.12 14.85
N ASP A 390 1.77 -12.00 14.29
CA ASP A 390 2.22 -13.05 13.35
C ASP A 390 2.80 -12.48 12.06
N ALA A 391 2.29 -11.34 11.59
CA ALA A 391 2.68 -10.75 10.33
C ALA A 391 3.81 -9.73 10.47
N PHE A 392 3.80 -8.91 11.53
CA PHE A 392 4.66 -7.73 11.68
C PHE A 392 5.49 -7.72 12.99
N GLY A 393 5.33 -8.71 13.87
CA GLY A 393 6.03 -8.82 15.15
C GLY A 393 5.38 -8.01 16.28
N GLU A 394 5.84 -8.23 17.53
CA GLU A 394 5.22 -7.64 18.73
C GLU A 394 5.28 -6.09 18.75
N GLU A 395 6.33 -5.49 18.16
CA GLU A 395 6.47 -4.04 18.05
C GLU A 395 5.33 -3.37 17.26
N SER A 396 4.61 -4.12 16.42
CA SER A 396 3.41 -3.63 15.72
C SER A 396 2.28 -3.24 16.66
N ILE A 397 2.28 -3.74 17.91
CA ILE A 397 1.25 -3.49 18.91
C ILE A 397 1.79 -2.98 20.24
N SER A 398 3.09 -3.11 20.50
CA SER A 398 3.74 -2.56 21.70
C SER A 398 4.46 -1.24 21.45
N GLY A 399 4.78 -0.92 20.20
CA GLY A 399 5.57 0.25 19.84
C GLY A 399 4.94 1.56 20.32
N GLU A 400 5.74 2.42 20.94
CA GLU A 400 5.32 3.71 21.48
C GLU A 400 5.34 4.85 20.45
N THR A 401 5.73 4.56 19.21
CA THR A 401 5.70 5.51 18.07
C THR A 401 4.74 4.98 17.00
N PRO A 402 3.90 5.82 16.37
CA PRO A 402 2.87 5.37 15.44
C PRO A 402 3.42 5.19 14.01
N THR A 403 4.29 4.21 13.77
CA THR A 403 4.98 4.04 12.47
C THR A 403 4.50 2.85 11.63
N VAL A 404 3.63 2.01 12.18
CA VAL A 404 3.21 0.74 11.54
C VAL A 404 1.92 0.88 10.77
N PHE A 405 0.94 1.62 11.29
CA PHE A 405 -0.37 1.81 10.65
C PHE A 405 -0.41 3.14 9.90
N THR A 406 -0.73 3.10 8.62
CA THR A 406 -0.74 4.31 7.80
C THR A 406 -2.14 4.91 7.77
N HIS A 407 -3.09 4.24 7.13
CA HIS A 407 -4.45 4.71 6.98
C HIS A 407 -5.48 3.69 7.48
N VAL A 408 -6.62 4.20 7.91
CA VAL A 408 -7.87 3.43 7.92
C VAL A 408 -8.85 4.10 6.98
N SER A 409 -9.57 3.30 6.18
CA SER A 409 -10.65 3.78 5.34
C SER A 409 -11.98 3.22 5.79
N PHE A 410 -13.02 4.05 5.76
CA PHE A 410 -14.38 3.72 6.12
C PHE A 410 -15.33 3.98 4.95
N ASN A 411 -16.22 3.04 4.70
CA ASN A 411 -17.39 3.22 3.84
C ASN A 411 -18.58 2.46 4.43
N PHE A 412 -19.79 2.83 4.03
CA PHE A 412 -21.01 2.10 4.37
C PHE A 412 -21.85 1.88 3.13
N SER A 413 -22.33 0.66 2.94
CA SER A 413 -23.20 0.32 1.81
C SER A 413 -24.33 -0.60 2.25
N LYS A 414 -25.45 -0.57 1.53
CA LYS A 414 -26.56 -1.50 1.79
C LYS A 414 -26.13 -2.97 1.62
N ASN A 415 -25.21 -3.22 0.68
CA ASN A 415 -24.78 -4.57 0.34
C ASN A 415 -23.77 -5.14 1.34
N ASP A 416 -22.84 -4.32 1.81
CA ASP A 416 -21.71 -4.76 2.62
C ASP A 416 -21.84 -4.39 4.10
N GLY A 417 -22.75 -3.46 4.43
CA GLY A 417 -22.83 -2.83 5.75
C GLY A 417 -21.64 -1.91 5.97
N THR A 418 -21.09 -1.92 7.18
CA THR A 418 -19.83 -1.25 7.52
C THR A 418 -18.69 -1.90 6.77
N TYR A 419 -17.85 -1.09 6.11
CA TYR A 419 -16.61 -1.49 5.48
C TYR A 419 -15.45 -0.73 6.14
N ILE A 420 -14.47 -1.46 6.65
CA ILE A 420 -13.23 -0.90 7.21
C ILE A 420 -12.04 -1.57 6.54
N LYS A 421 -11.10 -0.77 6.05
CA LYS A 421 -9.79 -1.23 5.58
C LYS A 421 -8.72 -0.53 6.38
N PHE A 422 -7.76 -1.27 6.93
CA PHE A 422 -6.59 -0.71 7.60
C PHE A 422 -5.33 -1.08 6.83
N ASP A 423 -4.47 -0.09 6.64
CA ASP A 423 -3.20 -0.17 5.92
C ASP A 423 -2.04 -0.29 6.91
N ILE A 424 -1.14 -1.21 6.61
CA ILE A 424 -0.03 -1.60 7.47
C ILE A 424 1.26 -1.60 6.66
N ARG A 425 2.26 -0.92 7.21
CA ARG A 425 3.60 -0.88 6.68
C ARG A 425 4.26 -2.25 6.78
N THR A 426 4.87 -2.66 5.69
CA THR A 426 5.41 -4.02 5.49
C THR A 426 6.89 -4.12 5.87
N PHE A 427 7.38 -3.21 6.71
CA PHE A 427 8.80 -3.11 7.06
C PHE A 427 8.99 -2.86 8.56
N SER A 428 9.72 -3.75 9.22
CA SER A 428 10.24 -3.51 10.57
C SER A 428 11.49 -2.65 10.48
N SER A 429 11.54 -1.53 11.19
CA SER A 429 12.81 -0.84 11.42
C SER A 429 13.82 -1.81 12.05
N LEU A 430 14.90 -2.11 11.31
CA LEU A 430 16.21 -2.59 11.78
C LEU A 430 16.22 -3.37 13.11
N GLY A 431 16.22 -4.70 13.05
CA GLY A 431 16.55 -5.53 14.22
C GLY A 431 16.38 -7.05 14.07
N SER A 432 15.49 -7.49 13.19
CA SER A 432 15.19 -8.92 13.03
C SER A 432 15.25 -9.32 11.56
N VAL A 433 16.48 -9.47 11.06
CA VAL A 433 16.72 -10.52 10.05
C VAL A 433 16.26 -11.80 10.74
N ILE A 434 15.07 -12.30 10.40
CA ILE A 434 14.66 -13.65 10.78
C ILE A 434 15.84 -14.54 10.40
N PRO A 435 16.48 -15.25 11.34
CA PRO A 435 17.64 -16.06 11.02
C PRO A 435 17.25 -17.01 9.89
N MET A 436 17.87 -16.80 8.72
CA MET A 436 17.52 -17.43 7.44
C MET A 436 17.53 -18.98 7.52
N GLY A 437 18.14 -19.53 8.58
CA GLY A 437 18.12 -20.95 8.92
C GLY A 437 16.75 -21.54 9.30
N GLN A 438 15.76 -20.72 9.68
CA GLN A 438 14.42 -21.20 10.05
C GLN A 438 13.48 -21.27 8.83
N VAL A 439 13.53 -20.26 7.95
CA VAL A 439 12.73 -20.20 6.71
C VAL A 439 13.12 -21.30 5.70
N ILE A 440 14.39 -21.70 5.66
CA ILE A 440 14.86 -22.78 4.77
C ILE A 440 14.47 -24.17 5.30
N ARG A 441 14.28 -24.35 6.62
CA ARG A 441 13.85 -25.63 7.19
C ARG A 441 12.41 -25.96 6.85
N ASP A 442 11.52 -24.97 6.91
CA ASP A 442 10.09 -25.17 6.60
C ASP A 442 9.85 -25.39 5.09
N ALA A 443 10.67 -24.77 4.24
CA ALA A 443 10.64 -25.01 2.80
C ALA A 443 11.17 -26.41 2.39
N ARG A 444 12.06 -27.02 3.19
CA ARG A 444 12.60 -28.37 2.92
C ARG A 444 11.75 -29.51 3.48
N LEU A 445 11.01 -29.29 4.57
CA LEU A 445 10.16 -30.31 5.19
C LEU A 445 8.91 -30.67 4.36
N GLY A 446 8.56 -29.86 3.35
CA GLY A 446 7.52 -30.17 2.36
C GLY A 446 7.90 -31.18 1.26
N ARG A 447 9.15 -31.69 1.25
CA ARG A 447 9.61 -32.70 0.27
C ARG A 447 10.39 -33.83 0.92
N LEU A 448 9.74 -34.66 1.74
CA LEU A 448 10.21 -36.03 2.00
C LEU A 448 9.13 -36.86 2.72
N ARG A 449 8.10 -37.28 1.99
CA ARG A 449 7.39 -38.55 2.23
C ARG A 449 6.89 -39.11 0.89
N ARG A 450 7.77 -39.82 0.18
CA ARG A 450 7.35 -40.95 -0.65
C ARG A 450 7.93 -42.20 -0.02
N THR A 451 7.02 -42.98 0.54
CA THR A 451 7.18 -44.33 1.04
C THR A 451 7.76 -45.24 -0.05
N VAL A 452 8.93 -45.81 0.20
CA VAL A 452 9.40 -47.02 -0.48
C VAL A 452 8.90 -48.19 0.35
N GLY A 453 7.95 -48.94 -0.20
CA GLY A 453 7.47 -50.19 0.41
C GLY A 453 8.53 -51.27 0.27
N SER A 454 8.88 -51.90 1.39
CA SER A 454 9.58 -53.17 1.42
C SER A 454 8.54 -54.28 1.61
N PRO A 455 8.50 -55.34 0.78
CA PRO A 455 7.76 -56.54 1.10
C PRO A 455 8.69 -57.47 1.88
N TYR A 456 8.27 -58.01 3.02
CA TYR A 456 8.59 -59.38 3.47
C TYR A 456 7.99 -59.57 4.87
N SER A 457 6.97 -60.42 4.94
CA SER A 457 6.59 -61.13 6.16
C SER A 457 6.64 -62.63 5.84
N PRO A 458 7.18 -63.44 6.75
CA PRO A 458 6.74 -64.81 6.89
C PRO A 458 6.05 -65.00 8.25
N VAL A 459 4.85 -65.55 8.20
CA VAL A 459 4.19 -66.32 9.27
C VAL A 459 4.61 -67.78 9.00
N PRO A 460 4.97 -68.64 9.99
CA PRO A 460 3.98 -69.17 10.94
C PRO A 460 4.44 -69.54 12.36
N ASN A 461 3.57 -69.29 13.33
CA ASN A 461 2.77 -70.31 14.04
C ASN A 461 1.58 -69.67 14.73
#